data_AF-A0A967BRW1-F1
#
_entry.id   AF-A0A967BRW1-F1
#
_cell.length_a   1.000
_cell.length_b   1.000
_cell.length_c   1.000
_cell.angle_alpha   90.00
_cell.angle_beta   90.00
_cell.angle_gamma   90.00
#
_symmetry.space_group_name_H-M   'P 1'
#
loop_
_entity.id
_entity.type
_entity.pdbx_description
1 polymer ?
#
loop_
_entity_poly.entity_id
_entity_poly.type
_entity_poly.pdbx_seq_one_letter_code
_entity_poly.pdbx_strand_id
1 'polypeptide(L)'
;PDMFHAADLLLLNKIDLLPYLDFDIEKCIAYALRVNPKIQVLQVSATTGEGMSDWYQWIRLARQTRLIGHPSKKLPVDNKMVSA
;
A
#
# COMPACT_ATOMS: atom_id res chain seq x y z
N PRO A 1 -0.38 -6.01 18.32
CA PRO A 1 -0.80 -7.05 17.34
C PRO A 1 0.26 -7.21 16.25
N ASP A 2 0.70 -8.45 15.98
CA ASP A 2 1.85 -8.74 15.11
C ASP A 2 1.72 -8.20 13.69
N MET A 3 0.48 -8.08 13.21
CA MET A 3 0.18 -7.52 11.89
C MET A 3 0.76 -6.12 11.66
N PHE A 4 0.83 -5.26 12.69
CA PHE A 4 1.40 -3.92 12.56
C PHE A 4 2.93 -3.91 12.69
N HIS A 5 3.49 -4.83 13.49
CA HIS A 5 4.93 -4.95 13.65
C HIS A 5 5.63 -5.38 12.36
N ALA A 6 5.00 -6.26 11.57
CA ALA A 6 5.56 -6.79 10.34
C ALA A 6 5.26 -5.95 9.08
N ALA A 7 4.34 -4.99 9.16
CA ALA A 7 3.91 -4.21 8.01
C ALA A 7 4.86 -3.04 7.71
N ASP A 8 5.21 -2.86 6.43
CA ASP A 8 5.94 -1.69 5.94
C ASP A 8 5.03 -0.46 5.74
N LEU A 9 3.74 -0.69 5.50
CA LEU A 9 2.74 0.32 5.18
C LEU A 9 1.38 0.02 5.82
N LEU A 10 0.78 1.04 6.43
CA LEU A 10 -0.62 1.08 6.85
C LEU A 10 -1.43 1.91 5.86
N LEU A 11 -2.48 1.32 5.29
CA LEU A 11 -3.50 2.05 4.54
C LEU A 11 -4.68 2.35 5.47
N LEU A 12 -4.85 3.61 5.83
CA LEU A 12 -6.05 4.07 6.51
C LEU A 12 -7.13 4.39 5.46
N ASN A 13 -7.95 3.39 5.14
CA ASN A 13 -8.98 3.49 4.11
C ASN A 13 -10.30 4.07 4.64
N LYS A 14 -11.15 4.55 3.72
CA LYS A 14 -12.49 5.12 3.95
C LYS A 14 -12.48 6.48 4.65
N ILE A 15 -11.48 7.30 4.37
CA ILE A 15 -11.40 8.67 4.92
C ILE A 15 -12.57 9.55 4.48
N ASP A 16 -13.27 9.20 3.41
CA ASP A 16 -14.53 9.83 3.00
C ASP A 16 -15.63 9.75 4.08
N LEU A 17 -15.51 8.83 5.05
CA LEU A 17 -16.48 8.69 6.13
C LEU A 17 -16.19 9.57 7.35
N LEU A 18 -15.03 10.23 7.43
CA LEU A 18 -14.64 11.03 8.59
C LEU A 18 -15.65 12.12 9.00
N PRO A 19 -16.34 12.82 8.06
CA PRO A 19 -17.38 13.78 8.44
C PRO A 19 -18.57 13.16 9.18
N TYR A 20 -18.72 11.83 9.11
CA TYR A 20 -19.84 11.08 9.67
C TYR A 20 -19.44 10.19 10.86
N LEU A 21 -18.15 10.18 11.23
CA LEU A 21 -17.61 9.32 12.27
C LEU A 21 -16.90 10.14 13.33
N ASP A 22 -17.08 9.77 14.60
CA ASP A 22 -16.21 10.22 15.68
C ASP A 22 -14.91 9.41 15.65
N PHE A 23 -14.06 9.68 14.66
CA PHE A 23 -12.79 8.98 14.45
C PHE A 23 -11.62 9.95 14.40
N ASP A 24 -10.70 9.78 15.36
CA ASP A 24 -9.46 10.57 15.46
C ASP A 24 -8.32 9.87 14.71
N ILE A 25 -7.96 10.42 13.55
CA ILE A 25 -6.88 9.93 12.70
C ILE A 25 -5.53 10.07 13.39
N GLU A 26 -5.27 11.20 14.04
CA GLU A 26 -3.97 11.47 14.67
C GLU A 26 -3.69 10.46 15.78
N LYS A 27 -4.71 10.16 16.59
CA LYS A 27 -4.66 9.14 17.63
C LYS A 27 -4.47 7.74 17.05
N CYS A 28 -5.17 7.42 15.95
CA CYS A 28 -4.98 6.15 15.25
C CYS A 28 -3.51 5.98 14.76
N ILE A 29 -2.96 7.01 14.12
CA ILE A 29 -1.57 7.02 13.63
C ILE A 29 -0.59 6.91 14.79
N ALA A 30 -0.81 7.66 15.89
CA ALA A 30 0.04 7.59 17.07
C ALA A 30 0.06 6.18 17.68
N TYR A 31 -1.07 5.46 17.67
CA TYR A 31 -1.12 4.07 18.12
C TYR A 31 -0.38 3.12 17.19
N ALA A 32 -0.51 3.27 15.87
CA ALA A 32 0.25 2.48 14.92
C ALA A 32 1.77 2.67 15.10
N LEU A 33 2.22 3.90 15.28
CA LEU A 33 3.64 4.23 15.47
C LEU A 33 4.22 3.71 16.80
N ARG A 34 3.40 3.60 17.86
CA ARG A 34 3.82 2.95 19.12
C ARG A 34 4.15 1.47 18.92
N VAL A 35 3.44 0.81 18.00
CA VAL A 35 3.69 -0.60 17.68
C VAL A 35 4.85 -0.72 16.70
N ASN A 36 4.84 0.05 15.63
CA ASN A 36 5.90 0.05 14.63
C ASN A 36 6.33 1.49 14.30
N PRO A 37 7.41 2.02 14.91
CA PRO A 37 7.87 3.39 14.66
C PRO A 37 8.31 3.66 13.21
N LYS A 38 8.49 2.62 12.40
CA LYS A 38 8.95 2.73 11.00
C LYS A 38 7.81 2.56 9.99
N ILE A 39 6.60 2.22 10.44
CA ILE A 39 5.47 2.01 9.53
C ILE A 39 5.13 3.32 8.81
N GLN A 40 5.01 3.26 7.49
CA GLN A 40 4.47 4.38 6.72
C GLN A 40 2.95 4.35 6.81
N VAL A 41 2.30 5.51 6.75
CA VAL A 41 0.84 5.59 6.72
C VAL A 41 0.39 6.36 5.49
N LEU A 42 -0.54 5.79 4.74
CA LEU A 42 -1.27 6.50 3.69
C LEU A 42 -2.75 6.52 4.03
N GLN A 43 -3.34 7.71 3.94
CA GLN A 43 -4.77 7.92 4.07
C GLN A 43 -5.39 7.81 2.68
N VAL A 44 -6.40 6.96 2.53
CA VAL A 44 -7.00 6.67 1.23
C VAL A 44 -8.52 6.57 1.32
N SER A 45 -9.18 6.82 0.19
CA SER A 45 -10.55 6.38 -0.04
C SER A 45 -10.61 5.60 -1.34
N ALA A 46 -10.88 4.30 -1.24
CA ALA A 46 -11.17 3.49 -2.42
C ALA A 46 -12.48 3.91 -3.11
N THR A 47 -13.38 4.63 -2.42
CA THR A 47 -14.65 5.11 -2.96
C THR A 47 -14.44 6.37 -3.80
N THR A 48 -13.72 7.36 -3.29
CA THR A 48 -13.51 8.64 -3.99
C THR A 48 -12.26 8.66 -4.85
N GLY A 49 -11.33 7.72 -4.61
CA GLY A 49 -10.02 7.67 -5.26
C GLY A 49 -8.93 8.48 -4.54
N GLU A 50 -9.26 9.20 -3.45
CA GLU A 50 -8.29 9.97 -2.68
C GLU A 50 -7.15 9.08 -2.16
N GLY A 51 -5.90 9.55 -2.28
CA GLY A 51 -4.69 8.86 -1.84
C GLY A 51 -4.32 7.59 -2.64
N MET A 52 -5.15 7.15 -3.59
CA MET A 52 -4.90 5.92 -4.35
C MET A 52 -3.69 6.02 -5.28
N SER A 53 -3.41 7.20 -5.83
CA SER A 53 -2.22 7.45 -6.66
C SER A 53 -0.92 7.19 -5.88
N ASP A 54 -0.84 7.70 -4.65
CA ASP A 54 0.33 7.53 -3.77
C ASP A 54 0.51 6.07 -3.38
N TRP A 55 -0.59 5.36 -3.12
CA TRP A 55 -0.56 3.92 -2.88
C TRP A 55 -0.04 3.14 -4.10
N TYR A 56 -0.51 3.45 -5.30
CA TYR A 56 -0.01 2.81 -6.53
C TYR A 56 1.47 3.09 -6.76
N GLN A 57 1.92 4.32 -6.49
CA GLN A 57 3.32 4.68 -6.57
C GLN A 57 4.16 3.89 -5.57
N TRP A 58 3.70 3.76 -4.33
CA TRP A 58 4.36 2.97 -3.30
C TRP A 58 4.56 1.51 -3.75
N ILE A 59 3.52 0.87 -4.32
CA ILE A 59 3.63 -0.51 -4.83
C ILE A 59 4.68 -0.60 -5.96
N ARG A 60 4.68 0.35 -6.89
CA ARG A 60 5.63 0.37 -8.01
C ARG A 60 7.07 0.47 -7.52
N LEU A 61 7.32 1.35 -6.55
CA LEU A 61 8.64 1.52 -5.93
C LEU A 61 9.06 0.27 -5.14
N ALA A 62 8.18 -0.26 -4.29
CA ALA A 62 8.45 -1.48 -3.52
C ALA A 62 8.78 -2.66 -4.45
N ARG A 63 8.07 -2.79 -5.57
CA ARG A 63 8.35 -3.78 -6.60
C ARG A 63 9.72 -3.57 -7.26
N GLN A 64 10.07 -2.34 -7.64
CA GLN A 64 11.38 -2.03 -8.24
C GLN A 64 12.52 -2.39 -7.29
N THR A 65 12.44 -2.00 -6.02
CA THR A 65 13.44 -2.32 -4.98
C THR A 65 13.64 -3.84 -4.86
N ARG A 66 12.55 -4.62 -4.88
CA ARG A 66 12.63 -6.09 -4.82
C ARG A 66 13.24 -6.71 -6.08
N LEU A 67 12.97 -6.16 -7.26
CA LEU A 67 13.52 -6.64 -8.53
C LEU A 67 15.01 -6.31 -8.72
N ILE A 68 15.49 -5.20 -8.16
CA ILE A 68 16.91 -4.85 -8.18
C ILE A 68 17.71 -5.83 -7.31
N GLY A 69 17.14 -6.29 -6.19
CA GLY A 69 17.78 -7.26 -5.30
C GLY A 69 17.70 -8.72 -5.75
N HIS A 70 16.86 -9.06 -6.74
CA HIS A 70 16.73 -10.40 -7.32
C HIS A 70 16.41 -10.29 -8.82
N PRO A 71 17.37 -10.53 -9.73
CA PRO A 71 17.10 -10.49 -11.17
C PRO A 71 16.05 -11.55 -11.49
N SER A 72 14.88 -11.13 -11.97
CA SER A 72 13.79 -12.05 -12.24
C SER A 72 14.19 -13.01 -13.36
N LYS A 73 14.01 -14.33 -13.14
CA LYS A 73 13.96 -15.29 -14.25
C LYS A 73 12.80 -14.85 -15.15
N LYS A 74 13.09 -14.49 -16.40
CA LYS A 74 12.06 -14.22 -17.42
C LYS A 74 11.05 -15.37 -17.41
N LEU A 75 9.80 -15.08 -17.10
CA LEU A 75 8.69 -15.99 -17.36
C LEU A 75 8.57 -16.15 -18.89
N PRO A 76 8.37 -17.36 -19.43
CA PRO A 76 8.14 -17.56 -20.85
C PRO A 76 6.90 -16.75 -21.24
N VAL A 77 7.07 -15.78 -22.13
CA VAL A 77 5.94 -15.16 -22.82
C VAL A 77 5.65 -16.07 -24.00
N ASP A 78 4.64 -16.92 -23.87
CA ASP A 78 4.19 -17.78 -24.98
C ASP A 78 3.64 -16.90 -26.10
N ASN A 79 4.50 -16.62 -27.08
CA ASN A 79 4.15 -15.96 -28.33
C ASN A 79 3.57 -16.98 -29.32
N LYS A 80 2.37 -17.49 -29.04
CA LYS A 80 1.47 -18.16 -29.99
C LYS A 80 0.09 -17.52 -29.76
N MET A 81 -0.56 -16.82 -30.67
CA MET A 81 -0.68 -17.02 -32.12
C MET A 81 -0.91 -15.66 -32.81
N VAL A 82 -0.03 -15.30 -33.74
CA VAL A 82 -0.38 -14.48 -34.91
C VAL A 82 -0.05 -15.36 -36.11
N SER A 83 -1.01 -16.17 -36.55
CA SER A 83 -1.09 -16.80 -37.89
C SER A 83 -2.24 -17.82 -37.92
N ALA A 84 -3.40 -17.36 -38.40
CA ALA A 84 -4.33 -18.07 -39.29
C ALA A 84 -5.53 -17.15 -39.57
#